data_AF-A0A392SMZ4-F1
#
_entry.id   AF-A0A392SMZ4-F1
#
_cell.length_a   1.000
_cell.length_b   1.000
_cell.length_c   1.000
_cell.angle_alpha   90.00
_cell.angle_beta   90.00
_cell.angle_gamma   90.00
#
_symmetry.space_group_name_H-M   'P 1'
#
loop_
_entity.id
_entity.type
_entity.pdbx_description
1 polymer ?
#
loop_
_entity_poly.entity_id
_entity_poly.type
_entity_poly.pdbx_seq_one_letter_code
_entity_poly.pdbx_strand_id
1 'polypeptide(L)'
;LIDDSDKYIGGSSTVVQVGDVLDRGGDEIKILYLLEKLKREAAIQGGRIITMNGNHEIMNVEGDFRFATKSGVEEFRVWLKWFREGNKMKSLCKDLEPPLD
;
A
#
# COMPACT_ATOMS: atom_id res chain seq x y z
N LEU A 1 7.42 17.02 0.03
CA LEU A 1 7.59 15.90 0.98
C LEU A 1 8.13 14.65 0.29
N ILE A 2 7.89 14.50 -1.02
CA ILE A 2 8.50 13.47 -1.88
C ILE A 2 9.19 14.15 -3.08
N ASP A 3 10.18 13.49 -3.67
CA ASP A 3 10.83 13.91 -4.93
C ASP A 3 10.19 13.25 -6.17
N ASP A 4 10.71 13.57 -7.36
CA ASP A 4 10.22 13.05 -8.66
C ASP A 4 10.48 11.54 -8.86
N SER A 5 11.19 10.89 -7.93
CA SER A 5 11.46 9.44 -7.90
C SER A 5 10.68 8.72 -6.79
N ASP A 6 9.62 9.36 -6.27
CA ASP A 6 8.79 8.88 -5.17
C ASP A 6 9.58 8.59 -3.88
N LYS A 7 10.70 9.28 -3.65
CA LYS A 7 11.47 9.15 -2.40
C LYS A 7 11.07 10.23 -1.41
N TYR A 8 11.00 9.84 -0.14
CA TYR A 8 10.75 10.78 0.94
C TYR A 8 11.92 11.77 1.09
N ILE A 9 11.59 13.06 1.10
CA ILE A 9 12.52 14.19 1.29
C ILE A 9 12.04 15.15 2.39
N GLY A 10 11.10 14.71 3.23
CA GLY A 10 10.50 15.54 4.27
C GLY A 10 11.34 15.71 5.54
N GLY A 11 12.52 15.08 5.64
CA GLY A 11 13.36 15.10 6.83
C GLY A 11 12.60 14.64 8.08
N SER A 12 12.75 15.36 9.19
CA SER A 12 12.07 15.06 10.47
C SER A 12 10.59 15.44 10.54
N SER A 13 9.98 15.84 9.42
CA SER A 13 8.57 16.22 9.39
C SER A 13 7.63 15.08 9.80
N THR A 14 6.51 15.43 10.42
CA THR A 14 5.37 14.51 10.59
C THR A 14 4.29 14.86 9.56
N VAL A 15 3.94 13.88 8.73
CA VAL A 15 2.91 13.97 7.69
C VAL A 15 1.70 13.16 8.14
N VAL A 16 0.50 13.71 7.96
CA VAL A 16 -0.76 13.00 8.22
C VAL A 16 -1.53 12.89 6.93
N GLN A 17 -1.68 11.67 6.43
CA GLN A 17 -2.62 11.31 5.37
C GLN A 17 -3.96 11.01 6.05
N VAL A 18 -5.00 11.75 5.69
CA VAL A 18 -6.25 11.85 6.46
C VAL A 18 -7.35 10.85 6.04
N GLY A 19 -6.98 9.74 5.40
CA GLY A 19 -7.92 8.71 4.92
C GLY A 19 -8.40 8.91 3.49
N ASP A 20 -9.33 8.05 3.06
CA ASP A 20 -9.90 7.95 1.72
C ASP A 20 -8.84 7.69 0.63
N VAL A 21 -8.07 6.61 0.85
CA VAL A 21 -7.14 6.06 -0.14
C VAL A 21 -7.85 5.08 -1.08
N LEU A 22 -8.81 4.33 -0.56
CA LEU A 22 -9.59 3.35 -1.32
C LEU A 22 -10.73 4.01 -2.11
N ASP A 23 -11.23 3.25 -3.10
CA ASP A 23 -12.34 3.59 -4.00
C ASP A 23 -12.09 4.73 -5.00
N ARG A 24 -13.03 4.87 -5.96
CA ARG A 24 -13.09 5.92 -7.02
C ARG A 24 -11.93 5.94 -8.03
N GLY A 25 -10.82 5.25 -7.76
CA GLY A 25 -9.64 5.15 -8.61
C GLY A 25 -9.38 3.73 -9.15
N GLY A 26 -8.17 3.48 -9.62
CA GLY A 26 -7.71 2.17 -10.09
C GLY A 26 -6.25 1.86 -9.78
N ASP A 27 -5.67 2.65 -8.87
CA ASP A 27 -4.26 2.58 -8.44
C ASP A 27 -4.18 2.52 -6.90
N GLU A 28 -5.23 2.00 -6.26
CA GLU A 28 -5.42 1.96 -4.81
C GLU A 28 -4.29 1.13 -4.16
N ILE A 29 -3.97 -0.03 -4.74
CA ILE A 29 -2.86 -0.86 -4.25
C ILE A 29 -1.53 -0.13 -4.40
N LYS A 30 -1.28 0.51 -5.55
CA LYS A 30 -0.03 1.27 -5.77
C LYS A 30 0.14 2.39 -4.75
N ILE A 31 -0.93 3.13 -4.44
CA ILE A 31 -0.90 4.19 -3.44
C ILE A 31 -0.62 3.61 -2.04
N LEU A 32 -1.25 2.49 -1.68
CA LEU A 32 -0.97 1.83 -0.40
C LEU A 32 0.50 1.40 -0.27
N TYR A 33 1.09 0.83 -1.34
CA TYR A 33 2.52 0.49 -1.36
C TYR A 33 3.42 1.73 -1.29
N LEU A 34 3.05 2.82 -1.98
CA LEU A 34 3.77 4.08 -1.92
C LEU A 34 3.75 4.65 -0.49
N LEU A 35 2.60 4.69 0.17
CA LEU A 35 2.48 5.16 1.55
C LEU A 35 3.31 4.30 2.50
N GLU A 36 3.31 2.98 2.34
CA GLU A 36 4.14 2.07 3.13
C GLU A 36 5.65 2.27 2.90
N LYS A 37 6.08 2.44 1.64
CA LYS A 37 7.46 2.80 1.30
C LYS A 37 7.87 4.11 1.98
N LEU A 38 7.06 5.16 1.80
CA LEU A 38 7.37 6.49 2.33
C LEU A 38 7.37 6.52 3.87
N LYS A 39 6.53 5.72 4.54
CA LYS A 39 6.57 5.55 6.01
C LYS A 39 7.93 5.04 6.49
N ARG A 40 8.48 4.04 5.81
CA ARG A 40 9.80 3.46 6.13
C ARG A 40 10.92 4.46 5.88
N GLU A 41 10.89 5.14 4.73
CA GLU A 41 11.88 6.16 4.40
C GLU A 41 11.83 7.36 5.36
N ALA A 42 10.63 7.79 5.75
CA ALA A 42 10.46 8.85 6.74
C ALA A 42 11.05 8.44 8.10
N ALA A 43 10.79 7.21 8.56
CA ALA A 43 11.33 6.71 9.82
C ALA A 43 12.88 6.71 9.83
N ILE A 44 13.52 6.31 8.72
CA ILE A 44 14.99 6.34 8.56
C ILE A 44 15.54 7.76 8.69
N GLN A 45 14.81 8.76 8.18
CA GLN A 45 15.21 10.18 8.22
C GLN A 45 14.77 10.91 9.51
N GLY A 46 14.22 10.19 10.50
CA GLY A 46 13.72 10.76 11.75
C GLY A 46 12.37 11.49 11.62
N GLY A 47 11.69 11.35 10.49
CA GLY A 47 10.33 11.82 10.25
C GLY A 47 9.27 10.75 10.52
N ARG A 48 8.02 11.07 10.19
CA ARG A 48 6.88 10.16 10.39
C ARG A 48 5.80 10.41 9.35
N ILE A 49 5.18 9.33 8.86
CA ILE A 49 3.93 9.41 8.10
C ILE A 49 2.87 8.61 8.85
N ILE A 50 1.76 9.27 9.16
CA ILE A 50 0.58 8.68 9.81
C ILE A 50 -0.52 8.60 8.75
N THR A 51 -1.09 7.42 8.54
CA THR A 51 -2.26 7.22 7.67
C THR A 51 -3.47 6.94 8.53
N MET A 52 -4.51 7.74 8.38
CA MET A 52 -5.79 7.57 9.06
C MET A 52 -6.75 6.73 8.19
N ASN A 53 -7.78 6.17 8.82
CA ASN A 53 -8.89 5.59 8.08
C ASN A 53 -9.94 6.68 7.83
N GLY A 54 -10.29 6.89 6.56
CA GLY A 54 -11.40 7.71 6.12
C GLY A 54 -12.69 6.91 6.05
N ASN A 55 -13.77 7.52 5.57
CA ASN A 55 -15.04 6.80 5.44
C ASN A 55 -14.96 5.70 4.39
N HIS A 56 -14.13 5.84 3.35
CA HIS A 56 -13.95 4.81 2.32
C HIS A 56 -13.24 3.55 2.85
N GLU A 57 -12.24 3.68 3.72
CA GLU A 57 -11.63 2.53 4.39
C GLU A 57 -12.63 1.80 5.29
N ILE A 58 -13.44 2.54 6.06
CA ILE A 58 -14.46 1.96 6.93
C ILE A 58 -15.52 1.21 6.12
N MET A 59 -16.06 1.82 5.05
CA MET A 59 -17.03 1.17 4.16
C MET A 59 -16.47 -0.12 3.55
N ASN A 60 -15.23 -0.11 3.06
CA ASN A 60 -14.60 -1.30 2.49
C ASN A 60 -14.47 -2.44 3.52
N VAL A 61 -14.08 -2.13 4.77
CA VAL A 61 -13.99 -3.13 5.84
C VAL A 61 -15.36 -3.68 6.24
N GLU A 62 -16.41 -2.86 6.18
CA GLU A 62 -17.80 -3.27 6.42
C GLU A 62 -18.43 -4.06 5.26
N GLY A 63 -17.72 -4.21 4.14
CA GLY A 63 -18.21 -4.90 2.95
C GLY A 63 -19.09 -4.02 2.05
N ASP A 64 -19.09 -2.71 2.27
CA ASP A 64 -19.78 -1.74 1.44
C ASP A 64 -18.86 -1.23 0.32
N PHE A 65 -19.00 -1.86 -0.85
CA PHE A 65 -18.20 -1.55 -2.05
C PHE A 65 -18.93 -0.65 -3.05
N ARG A 66 -19.93 0.13 -2.62
CA ARG A 66 -20.73 0.98 -3.54
C ARG A 66 -19.89 1.97 -4.35
N PHE A 67 -18.71 2.33 -3.86
CA PHE A 67 -17.80 3.29 -4.52
C PHE A 67 -16.59 2.65 -5.18
N ALA A 68 -16.43 1.33 -5.07
CA ALA A 68 -15.38 0.59 -5.76
C ALA A 68 -15.62 0.67 -7.27
N THR A 69 -14.59 1.05 -8.02
CA THR A 69 -14.69 1.11 -9.48
C THR A 69 -14.31 -0.23 -10.11
N LYS A 70 -14.69 -0.44 -11.38
CA LYS A 70 -14.24 -1.61 -12.13
C LYS A 70 -12.72 -1.70 -12.23
N SER A 71 -12.03 -0.56 -12.35
CA SER A 71 -10.56 -0.53 -12.41
C SER A 71 -9.93 -0.88 -11.08
N GLY A 72 -10.46 -0.38 -9.96
CA GLY A 72 -9.99 -0.76 -8.62
C GLY A 72 -10.16 -2.26 -8.39
N VAL A 73 -11.35 -2.80 -8.64
CA VAL A 73 -11.60 -4.25 -8.50
C VAL A 73 -10.67 -5.08 -9.39
N GLU A 74 -10.41 -4.64 -10.62
CA GLU A 74 -9.47 -5.32 -11.53
C GLU A 74 -8.02 -5.29 -11.00
N GLU A 75 -7.58 -4.17 -10.43
CA GLU A 75 -6.26 -4.05 -9.78
C GLU A 75 -6.11 -5.08 -8.66
N PHE A 76 -7.09 -5.17 -7.75
CA PHE A 76 -7.11 -6.17 -6.68
C PHE A 76 -7.14 -7.61 -7.21
N ARG A 77 -7.90 -7.87 -8.28
CA ARG A 77 -7.96 -9.20 -8.89
C ARG A 77 -6.60 -9.62 -9.46
N VAL A 78 -5.92 -8.71 -10.16
CA VAL A 78 -4.58 -8.96 -10.73
C VAL A 78 -3.57 -9.16 -9.61
N TRP A 79 -3.57 -8.31 -8.60
CA TRP A 79 -2.68 -8.44 -7.44
C TRP A 79 -2.89 -9.78 -6.72
N LEU A 80 -4.14 -10.16 -6.44
CA LEU A 80 -4.46 -11.42 -5.75
C LEU A 80 -3.98 -12.65 -6.53
N LYS A 81 -4.11 -12.62 -7.87
CA LYS A 81 -3.59 -13.69 -8.73
C LYS A 81 -2.08 -13.85 -8.51
N TRP A 82 -1.31 -12.79 -8.64
CA TRP A 82 0.15 -12.85 -8.49
C TRP A 82 0.59 -13.17 -7.07
N PHE A 83 -0.09 -12.63 -6.06
CA PHE A 83 0.16 -12.95 -4.66
C PHE A 83 0.01 -14.45 -4.40
N ARG A 84 -1.07 -15.07 -4.90
CA ARG A 84 -1.30 -16.51 -4.76
C ARG A 84 -0.25 -17.34 -5.48
N GLU A 85 0.07 -17.01 -6.73
CA GLU A 85 1.11 -17.74 -7.47
C GLU A 85 2.49 -17.60 -6.82
N GLY A 86 2.84 -16.39 -6.36
CA GLY A 86 4.06 -16.14 -5.60
C GLY A 86 4.16 -17.00 -4.34
N ASN A 87 3.08 -17.10 -3.57
CA ASN A 87 3.06 -17.93 -2.37
C ASN A 87 3.15 -19.42 -2.67
N LYS A 88 2.51 -19.90 -3.76
CA LYS A 88 2.68 -21.29 -4.21
C LYS A 88 4.14 -21.57 -4.55
N MET A 89 4.79 -20.71 -5.33
CA MET A 89 6.20 -20.87 -5.68
C MET A 89 7.09 -20.90 -4.42
N LYS A 90 6.89 -19.96 -3.49
CA LYS A 90 7.63 -19.93 -2.21
C LYS A 90 7.44 -21.23 -1.40
N SER A 91 6.25 -21.83 -1.42
CA SER A 91 6.01 -23.09 -0.70
C SER A 91 6.79 -24.30 -1.26
N LEU A 92 7.30 -24.20 -2.49
CA LEU A 92 8.17 -25.21 -3.10
C LEU A 92 9.65 -25.04 -2.67
N CYS A 93 10.02 -23.89 -2.12
CA CYS A 93 11.37 -23.54 -1.71
C CYS A 93 11.64 -23.86 -0.23
N LYS A 94 11.55 -25.14 0.16
CA LYS A 94 11.64 -25.55 1.58
C LYS A 94 13.05 -25.45 2.18
N ASP A 95 14.09 -25.47 1.35
CA ASP A 95 15.50 -25.54 1.78
C ASP A 95 16.33 -24.32 1.32
N LEU A 96 15.67 -23.22 0.96
CA LEU A 96 16.35 -21.97 0.63
C LEU A 96 16.40 -21.07 1.87
N GLU A 97 17.57 -20.52 2.15
CA GLU A 97 17.67 -19.46 3.15
C GLU A 97 16.79 -18.28 2.72
N PRO A 98 16.05 -17.65 3.66
CA PRO A 98 15.34 -16.42 3.37
C PRO A 98 16.34 -15.37 2.85
N PRO A 99 15.97 -14.58 1.82
CA PRO A 99 16.83 -13.48 1.39
C PRO A 99 17.04 -12.52 2.57
N LEU A 100 18.27 -12.02 2.72
CA LEU A 100 18.58 -10.90 3.61
C LEU A 100 17.86 -9.67 3.06
N ASP A 101 16.84 -9.22 3.80
CA ASP A 101 16.02 -8.05 3.56
C ASP A 101 16.71 -6.73 3.90
#